data_AF-A0A9P5VZS7-F1
#
_entry.id   AF-A0A9P5VZS7-F1
#
_cell.length_a   1.000
_cell.length_b   1.000
_cell.length_c   1.000
_cell.angle_alpha   90.00
_cell.angle_beta   90.00
_cell.angle_gamma   90.00
#
_symmetry.space_group_name_H-M   'P 1'
#
loop_
_entity.id
_entity.type
_entity.pdbx_description
1 polymer ?
#
loop_
_entity_poly.entity_id
_entity_poly.type
_entity_poly.pdbx_seq_one_letter_code
_entity_poly.pdbx_strand_id
1 'polypeptide(L)'
;MDSRAKTKFWGKSMELIPNATIHIHFHKTGDHFTVHKPSTWMRNLMAGTKYLEHTGELKVVNHTTKESSILTFKESSFFSGTKNEVVGHVMDASGAKKRTLQGRWSESLMEEVGPNKLERLWKINNPPPNHEKYYGFSEFTMYMNEMTKGLDKKLPKTDTRFRPDQSLFERGQVEEADKEKLRVEQRQRDTRKAMEAKGEPWEVRWFEKKADPHTDDPEGQTWIYKGGYWETREKGEWNEKISLW
;
A
#
# COMPACT_ATOMS: atom_id res chain seq x y z
N MET A 1 7.67 -4.47 -3.66
CA MET A 1 6.24 -4.23 -3.86
C MET A 1 6.12 -3.27 -5.04
N ASP A 2 5.83 -3.81 -6.23
CA ASP A 2 5.11 -3.01 -7.22
C ASP A 2 3.71 -2.76 -6.65
N SER A 3 3.14 -1.58 -6.82
CA SER A 3 1.77 -1.31 -6.40
C SER A 3 1.05 -0.60 -7.52
N ARG A 4 0.96 -1.29 -8.67
CA ARG A 4 0.04 -0.89 -9.73
C ARG A 4 -1.38 -1.11 -9.22
N ALA A 5 -2.20 -0.06 -9.20
CA ALA A 5 -3.62 -0.18 -8.93
C ALA A 5 -4.39 0.23 -10.19
N LYS A 6 -5.25 -0.67 -10.68
CA LYS A 6 -6.17 -0.32 -11.77
C LYS A 6 -7.38 0.36 -11.17
N THR A 7 -7.69 1.57 -11.63
CA THR A 7 -8.89 2.31 -11.23
C THR A 7 -10.00 2.13 -12.24
N LYS A 8 -11.22 1.81 -11.79
CA LYS A 8 -12.43 1.78 -12.61
C LYS A 8 -13.49 2.72 -12.02
N PHE A 9 -14.07 3.57 -12.85
CA PHE A 9 -15.16 4.45 -12.44
C PHE A 9 -16.51 3.84 -12.84
N TRP A 10 -17.41 3.73 -11.87
CA TRP A 10 -18.72 3.08 -11.98
C TRP A 10 -19.86 4.10 -11.80
N GLY A 11 -19.66 5.34 -12.26
CA GLY A 11 -20.65 6.43 -12.20
C GLY A 11 -20.79 7.08 -10.81
N LYS A 12 -21.13 6.31 -9.78
CA LYS A 12 -21.27 6.83 -8.39
C LYS A 12 -20.13 6.42 -7.46
N SER A 13 -19.36 5.41 -7.86
CA SER A 13 -18.27 4.83 -7.07
C SER A 13 -17.04 4.63 -7.95
N MET A 14 -15.87 4.55 -7.34
CA MET A 14 -14.63 4.16 -7.99
C MET A 14 -14.07 2.92 -7.31
N GLU A 15 -13.68 1.94 -8.09
CA GLU A 15 -13.00 0.73 -7.65
C GLU A 15 -11.50 0.87 -7.90
N LEU A 16 -10.71 0.58 -6.89
CA LEU A 16 -9.27 0.44 -6.93
C LEU A 16 -8.94 -1.05 -6.80
N ILE A 17 -8.47 -1.63 -7.88
CA ILE A 17 -8.09 -3.04 -7.96
C ILE A 17 -6.57 -3.13 -7.81
N PRO A 18 -6.05 -3.67 -6.69
CA PRO A 18 -4.62 -3.86 -6.55
C PRO A 18 -4.13 -4.90 -7.55
N ASN A 19 -3.09 -4.58 -8.31
CA ASN A 19 -2.37 -5.51 -9.16
C ASN A 19 -0.95 -5.67 -8.59
N ALA A 20 -0.87 -6.39 -7.47
CA ALA A 20 0.37 -6.61 -6.75
C ALA A 20 0.25 -7.77 -5.76
N THR A 21 1.16 -8.73 -5.87
CA THR A 21 1.39 -9.74 -4.83
C THR A 21 2.38 -9.19 -3.80
N ILE A 22 2.05 -9.34 -2.52
CA ILE A 22 2.94 -8.98 -1.41
C ILE A 22 3.66 -10.24 -0.94
N HIS A 23 4.98 -10.19 -0.90
CA HIS A 23 5.83 -11.27 -0.42
C HIS A 23 6.29 -10.97 1.01
N ILE A 24 6.16 -11.95 1.90
CA ILE A 24 6.63 -11.87 3.28
C ILE A 24 7.56 -13.06 3.52
N HIS A 25 8.83 -12.78 3.82
CA HIS A 25 9.82 -13.81 4.12
C HIS A 25 10.18 -13.75 5.61
N PHE A 26 10.03 -14.87 6.31
CA PHE A 26 10.52 -15.01 7.67
C PHE A 26 11.87 -15.70 7.66
N HIS A 27 12.95 -14.91 7.74
CA HIS A 27 14.32 -15.42 7.63
C HIS A 27 14.69 -16.48 8.68
N LYS A 28 14.06 -16.46 9.87
CA LYS A 28 14.34 -17.42 10.94
C LYS A 28 13.77 -18.82 10.66
N THR A 29 12.58 -18.90 10.11
CA THR A 29 11.89 -20.18 9.82
C THR A 29 12.06 -20.61 8.37
N GLY A 30 12.43 -19.70 7.48
CA GLY A 30 12.46 -19.92 6.04
C GLY A 30 11.08 -19.85 5.39
N ASP A 31 10.03 -19.44 6.13
CA ASP A 31 8.69 -19.32 5.56
C ASP A 31 8.63 -18.20 4.52
N HIS A 32 7.94 -18.49 3.42
CA HIS A 32 7.62 -17.53 2.38
C HIS A 32 6.11 -17.47 2.20
N PHE A 33 5.53 -16.34 2.53
CA PHE A 33 4.11 -16.07 2.32
C PHE A 33 3.90 -15.16 1.10
N THR A 34 2.80 -15.38 0.39
CA THR A 34 2.23 -14.37 -0.50
C THR A 34 0.88 -13.90 0.01
N VAL A 35 0.60 -12.62 -0.20
CA VAL A 35 -0.68 -11.98 0.15
C VAL A 35 -1.24 -11.26 -1.07
N HIS A 36 -2.47 -11.62 -1.43
CA HIS A 36 -3.27 -10.98 -2.48
C HIS A 36 -4.37 -10.17 -1.81
N LYS A 37 -4.47 -8.88 -2.17
CA LYS A 37 -5.38 -7.92 -1.52
C LYS A 37 -6.75 -7.87 -2.21
N PRO A 38 -7.82 -7.58 -1.46
CA PRO A 38 -9.16 -7.37 -2.03
C PRO A 38 -9.24 -6.02 -2.75
N SER A 39 -10.31 -5.81 -3.53
CA SER A 39 -10.62 -4.51 -4.13
C SER A 39 -10.98 -3.48 -3.04
N THR A 40 -10.65 -2.21 -3.30
CA THR A 40 -11.08 -1.08 -2.48
C THR A 40 -12.02 -0.18 -3.27
N TRP A 41 -13.15 0.17 -2.69
CA TRP A 41 -14.16 1.03 -3.27
C TRP A 41 -14.17 2.37 -2.56
N MET A 42 -14.13 3.45 -3.32
CA MET A 42 -14.55 4.77 -2.87
C MET A 42 -15.99 4.99 -3.31
N ARG A 43 -16.90 4.96 -2.34
CA ARG A 43 -18.35 5.12 -2.55
C ARG A 43 -18.73 6.60 -2.47
N ASN A 44 -19.90 6.96 -3.02
CA ASN A 44 -20.49 8.30 -2.94
C ASN A 44 -19.60 9.43 -3.53
N LEU A 45 -18.97 9.16 -4.68
CA LEU A 45 -18.12 10.14 -5.34
C LEU A 45 -18.89 11.39 -5.78
N MET A 46 -20.10 11.21 -6.31
CA MET A 46 -20.91 12.29 -6.88
C MET A 46 -21.67 13.10 -5.83
N ALA A 47 -22.25 12.44 -4.82
CA ALA A 47 -23.06 13.08 -3.78
C ALA A 47 -23.11 12.24 -2.50
N GLY A 48 -23.28 12.90 -1.35
CA GLY A 48 -23.29 12.28 -0.02
C GLY A 48 -21.90 12.14 0.61
N THR A 49 -21.87 11.60 1.83
CA THR A 49 -20.62 11.35 2.57
C THR A 49 -19.84 10.23 1.90
N LYS A 50 -18.61 10.55 1.48
CA LYS A 50 -17.67 9.58 0.90
C LYS A 50 -17.19 8.62 1.97
N TYR A 51 -17.06 7.35 1.62
CA TYR A 51 -16.47 6.35 2.49
C TYR A 51 -15.73 5.30 1.67
N LEU A 52 -14.78 4.64 2.33
CA LEU A 52 -14.06 3.50 1.80
C LEU A 52 -14.76 2.20 2.21
N GLU A 53 -14.75 1.25 1.30
CA GLU A 53 -15.20 -0.11 1.52
C GLU A 53 -14.22 -1.07 0.86
N HIS A 54 -13.92 -2.19 1.51
CA HIS A 54 -13.14 -3.27 0.90
C HIS A 54 -14.08 -4.43 0.60
N THR A 55 -13.97 -5.03 -0.58
CA THR A 55 -14.80 -6.19 -0.96
C THR A 55 -13.99 -7.26 -1.66
N GLY A 56 -14.40 -8.52 -1.46
CA GLY A 56 -13.75 -9.70 -2.03
C GLY A 56 -12.83 -10.40 -1.05
N GLU A 57 -11.91 -11.20 -1.57
CA GLU A 57 -11.07 -12.08 -0.78
C GLU A 57 -9.65 -11.51 -0.64
N LEU A 58 -9.13 -11.53 0.59
CA LEU A 58 -7.70 -11.47 0.86
C LEU A 58 -7.20 -12.90 1.02
N LYS A 59 -6.21 -13.29 0.22
CA LYS A 59 -5.63 -14.64 0.23
C LYS A 59 -4.21 -14.58 0.75
N VAL A 60 -3.91 -15.42 1.74
CA VAL A 60 -2.57 -15.64 2.28
C VAL A 60 -2.18 -17.10 2.04
N VAL A 61 -1.01 -17.35 1.48
CA VAL A 61 -0.48 -18.71 1.26
C VAL A 61 0.94 -18.78 1.79
N ASN A 62 1.24 -19.76 2.64
CA ASN A 62 2.62 -20.14 2.96
C ASN A 62 3.13 -21.15 1.92
N HIS A 63 4.11 -20.76 1.11
CA HIS A 63 4.68 -21.61 0.07
C HIS A 63 5.57 -22.72 0.64
N THR A 64 6.04 -22.57 1.88
CA THR A 64 6.88 -23.54 2.58
C THR A 64 6.02 -24.65 3.20
N THR A 65 5.00 -24.30 4.00
CA THR A 65 4.16 -25.29 4.72
C THR A 65 2.89 -25.67 3.99
N LYS A 66 2.52 -24.95 2.93
CA LYS A 66 1.24 -25.07 2.19
C LYS A 66 -0.02 -24.73 3.00
N GLU A 67 0.13 -24.21 4.20
CA GLU A 67 -0.98 -23.60 4.95
C GLU A 67 -1.48 -22.34 4.23
N SER A 68 -2.75 -22.05 4.38
CA SER A 68 -3.36 -20.89 3.73
C SER A 68 -4.42 -20.24 4.61
N SER A 69 -4.74 -18.99 4.30
CA SER A 69 -5.89 -18.30 4.89
C SER A 69 -6.61 -17.47 3.84
N ILE A 70 -7.94 -17.52 3.89
CA ILE A 70 -8.82 -16.67 3.08
C ILE A 70 -9.63 -15.83 4.04
N LEU A 71 -9.54 -14.50 3.90
CA LEU A 71 -10.38 -13.53 4.60
C LEU A 71 -11.33 -12.89 3.59
N THR A 72 -12.62 -13.08 3.77
CA THR A 72 -13.69 -12.49 2.96
C THR A 72 -14.13 -11.17 3.57
N PHE A 73 -13.90 -10.09 2.84
CA PHE A 73 -14.40 -8.75 3.14
C PHE A 73 -15.82 -8.64 2.56
N LYS A 74 -16.81 -8.67 3.44
CA LYS A 74 -18.22 -8.69 3.04
C LYS A 74 -18.64 -7.31 2.51
N GLU A 75 -19.36 -7.33 1.40
CA GLU A 75 -20.01 -6.11 0.90
C GLU A 75 -21.09 -5.67 1.90
N SER A 76 -21.10 -4.38 2.22
CA SER A 76 -22.07 -3.82 3.15
C SER A 76 -23.44 -3.81 2.48
N SER A 77 -24.40 -4.53 3.03
CA SER A 77 -25.80 -4.41 2.62
C SER A 77 -26.60 -3.64 3.67
N PHE A 78 -27.43 -2.69 3.22
CA PHE A 78 -28.28 -1.83 4.05
C PHE A 78 -29.12 -2.59 5.09
N PHE A 79 -29.44 -3.86 4.83
CA PHE A 79 -30.30 -4.69 5.67
C PHE A 79 -29.54 -5.65 6.59
N SER A 80 -28.22 -5.74 6.45
CA SER A 80 -27.46 -6.90 6.96
C SER A 80 -26.55 -6.59 8.15
N GLY A 81 -26.32 -5.31 8.47
CA GLY A 81 -25.41 -4.92 9.56
C GLY A 81 -23.94 -5.32 9.33
N THR A 82 -23.59 -5.81 8.13
CA THR A 82 -22.27 -6.36 7.76
C THR A 82 -21.22 -5.27 7.50
N LYS A 83 -21.45 -4.03 7.94
CA LYS A 83 -20.56 -2.91 7.63
C LYS A 83 -19.14 -3.23 8.09
N ASN A 84 -18.23 -3.22 7.12
CA ASN A 84 -16.81 -3.51 7.30
C ASN A 84 -16.49 -4.92 7.84
N GLU A 85 -17.43 -5.86 7.78
CA GLU A 85 -17.27 -7.21 8.32
C GLU A 85 -16.23 -8.00 7.53
N VAL A 86 -15.40 -8.74 8.25
CA VAL A 86 -14.43 -9.68 7.73
C VAL A 86 -14.62 -11.02 8.42
N VAL A 87 -14.74 -12.08 7.63
CA VAL A 87 -14.75 -13.47 8.12
C VAL A 87 -13.67 -14.23 7.38
N GLY A 88 -12.91 -15.07 8.07
CA GLY A 88 -11.87 -15.83 7.43
C GLY A 88 -11.60 -17.17 8.09
N HIS A 89 -10.83 -17.99 7.41
CA HIS A 89 -10.43 -19.31 7.89
C HIS A 89 -8.95 -19.53 7.66
N VAL A 90 -8.31 -20.26 8.56
CA VAL A 90 -6.95 -20.78 8.37
C VAL A 90 -7.06 -22.27 8.08
N MET A 91 -6.42 -22.70 7.01
CA MET A 91 -6.45 -24.06 6.47
C MET A 91 -5.07 -24.67 6.57
N ASP A 92 -5.00 -25.95 6.94
CA ASP A 92 -3.74 -26.71 6.86
C ASP A 92 -3.39 -27.09 5.40
N ALA A 93 -2.24 -27.75 5.22
CA ALA A 93 -1.77 -28.22 3.92
C ALA A 93 -2.73 -29.19 3.20
N SER A 94 -3.63 -29.86 3.93
CA SER A 94 -4.64 -30.76 3.35
C SER A 94 -5.91 -30.03 2.92
N GLY A 95 -6.01 -28.72 3.20
CA GLY A 95 -7.23 -27.95 3.02
C GLY A 95 -8.25 -28.18 4.13
N ALA A 96 -7.84 -28.69 5.30
CA ALA A 96 -8.73 -28.80 6.45
C ALA A 96 -8.73 -27.50 7.25
N LYS A 97 -9.92 -26.99 7.56
CA LYS A 97 -10.09 -25.80 8.40
C LYS A 97 -9.57 -26.05 9.81
N LYS A 98 -8.65 -25.19 10.28
CA LYS A 98 -8.09 -25.22 11.64
C LYS A 98 -8.56 -24.08 12.52
N ARG A 99 -8.75 -22.89 11.94
CA ARG A 99 -9.10 -21.68 12.71
C ARG A 99 -10.19 -20.90 11.99
N THR A 100 -11.03 -20.23 12.75
CA THR A 100 -12.03 -19.27 12.26
C THR A 100 -11.66 -17.89 12.78
N LEU A 101 -11.63 -16.92 11.86
CA LEU A 101 -11.34 -15.52 12.11
C LEU A 101 -12.61 -14.72 11.84
N GLN A 102 -12.88 -13.72 12.68
CA GLN A 102 -13.98 -12.80 12.46
C GLN A 102 -13.68 -11.42 13.03
N GLY A 103 -14.29 -10.39 12.47
CA GLY A 103 -14.20 -9.04 13.00
C GLY A 103 -14.64 -7.99 11.99
N ARG A 104 -14.09 -6.79 12.16
CA ARG A 104 -14.29 -5.67 11.24
C ARG A 104 -12.95 -5.04 10.93
N TRP A 105 -12.63 -4.86 9.65
CA TRP A 105 -11.33 -4.33 9.24
C TRP A 105 -11.05 -2.91 9.79
N SER A 106 -12.12 -2.17 10.09
CA SER A 106 -12.07 -0.83 10.69
C SER A 106 -11.98 -0.83 12.22
N GLU A 107 -12.00 -1.98 12.90
CA GLU A 107 -12.05 -2.05 14.36
C GLU A 107 -11.07 -3.08 14.94
N SER A 108 -11.29 -4.37 14.68
CA SER A 108 -10.49 -5.47 15.24
C SER A 108 -10.69 -6.78 14.48
N LEU A 109 -9.72 -7.68 14.61
CA LEU A 109 -9.77 -9.05 14.11
C LEU A 109 -9.58 -10.01 15.28
N MET A 110 -10.47 -11.00 15.37
CA MET A 110 -10.54 -11.96 16.46
C MET A 110 -10.47 -13.39 15.90
N GLU A 111 -9.96 -14.31 16.70
CA GLU A 111 -10.01 -15.75 16.47
C GLU A 111 -11.05 -16.40 17.37
N GLU A 112 -11.79 -17.38 16.84
CA GLU A 112 -12.62 -18.28 17.64
C GLU A 112 -11.76 -19.40 18.25
N VAL A 113 -11.59 -19.35 19.58
CA VAL A 113 -10.74 -20.30 20.34
C VAL A 113 -11.58 -21.30 21.16
N GLY A 114 -12.90 -21.26 21.02
CA GLY A 114 -13.85 -22.17 21.65
C GLY A 114 -15.29 -21.67 21.55
N PRO A 115 -16.29 -22.44 21.99
CA PRO A 115 -17.69 -22.04 21.91
C PRO A 115 -17.93 -20.69 22.60
N ASN A 116 -18.39 -19.70 21.82
CA ASN A 116 -18.61 -18.32 22.28
C ASN A 116 -17.37 -17.64 22.90
N LYS A 117 -16.16 -18.14 22.63
CA LYS A 117 -14.90 -17.58 23.14
C LYS A 117 -14.06 -17.02 22.00
N LEU A 118 -13.84 -15.71 22.04
CA LEU A 118 -13.04 -14.99 21.06
C LEU A 118 -11.76 -14.44 21.68
N GLU A 119 -10.65 -14.60 20.98
CA GLU A 119 -9.36 -14.01 21.33
C GLU A 119 -8.97 -12.94 20.31
N ARG A 120 -8.44 -11.81 20.77
CA ARG A 120 -8.13 -10.68 19.89
C ARG A 120 -6.75 -10.83 19.28
N LEU A 121 -6.70 -10.91 17.95
CA LEU A 121 -5.45 -10.94 17.20
C LEU A 121 -4.93 -9.53 16.88
N TRP A 122 -5.84 -8.62 16.55
CA TRP A 122 -5.50 -7.26 16.15
C TRP A 122 -6.61 -6.27 16.53
N LYS A 123 -6.22 -5.02 16.78
CA LYS A 123 -7.13 -3.89 16.97
C LYS A 123 -6.55 -2.66 16.28
N ILE A 124 -7.42 -1.84 15.70
CA ILE A 124 -7.03 -0.52 15.20
C ILE A 124 -6.54 0.37 16.36
N ASN A 125 -5.51 1.17 16.09
CA ASN A 125 -5.09 2.22 17.01
C ASN A 125 -6.12 3.35 17.02
N ASN A 126 -6.28 4.00 18.17
CA ASN A 126 -7.13 5.19 18.23
C ASN A 126 -6.53 6.30 17.34
N PRO A 127 -7.35 7.03 16.57
CA PRO A 127 -6.85 8.14 15.80
C PRO A 127 -6.39 9.28 16.74
N PRO A 128 -5.42 10.10 16.32
CA PRO A 128 -4.98 11.23 17.11
C PRO A 128 -6.11 12.28 17.26
N PRO A 129 -6.07 13.13 18.31
CA PRO A 129 -7.01 14.23 18.45
C PRO A 129 -7.03 15.12 17.20
N ASN A 130 -8.22 15.55 16.78
CA ASN A 130 -8.43 16.38 15.58
C ASN A 130 -8.00 15.75 14.25
N HIS A 131 -7.82 14.43 14.14
CA HIS A 131 -7.43 13.79 12.87
C HIS A 131 -8.31 14.20 11.67
N GLU A 132 -9.59 14.48 11.87
CA GLU A 132 -10.51 14.96 10.83
C GLU A 132 -10.07 16.28 10.18
N LYS A 133 -9.39 17.16 10.93
CA LYS A 133 -8.80 18.40 10.40
C LYS A 133 -7.52 18.14 9.60
N TYR A 134 -6.91 16.98 9.79
CA TYR A 134 -5.67 16.54 9.14
C TYR A 134 -5.93 15.31 8.26
N TYR A 135 -6.93 15.44 7.36
CA TYR A 135 -7.25 14.45 6.32
C TYR A 135 -7.67 13.06 6.84
N GLY A 136 -8.03 12.95 8.11
CA GLY A 136 -8.36 11.67 8.75
C GLY A 136 -7.13 10.79 9.01
N PHE A 137 -5.93 11.36 9.03
CA PHE A 137 -4.69 10.60 9.16
C PHE A 137 -4.55 9.89 10.51
N SER A 138 -3.96 8.69 10.45
CA SER A 138 -3.43 8.03 11.64
C SER A 138 -2.15 8.74 12.11
N GLU A 139 -1.79 8.56 13.37
CA GLU A 139 -0.51 9.06 13.89
C GLU A 139 0.69 8.55 13.08
N PHE A 140 0.67 7.26 12.71
CA PHE A 140 1.70 6.70 11.83
C PHE A 140 1.80 7.46 10.50
N THR A 141 0.67 7.78 9.87
CA THR A 141 0.62 8.53 8.60
C THR A 141 1.19 9.94 8.76
N MET A 142 0.93 10.61 9.88
CA MET A 142 1.48 11.94 10.17
C MET A 142 3.02 11.92 10.22
N TYR A 143 3.63 10.85 10.74
CA TYR A 143 5.09 10.72 10.77
C TYR A 143 5.73 10.36 9.41
N MET A 144 4.95 9.87 8.43
CA MET A 144 5.52 9.38 7.17
C MET A 144 6.23 10.47 6.36
N ASN A 145 5.80 11.74 6.45
CA ASN A 145 6.40 12.85 5.71
C ASN A 145 7.25 13.78 6.58
N GLU A 146 7.41 13.48 7.87
CA GLU A 146 8.19 14.31 8.79
C GLU A 146 9.69 14.29 8.44
N MET A 147 10.29 15.48 8.35
CA MET A 147 11.74 15.67 8.22
C MET A 147 12.37 15.94 9.58
N THR A 148 12.87 14.90 10.24
CA THR A 148 13.53 15.03 11.54
C THR A 148 14.95 15.58 11.42
N LYS A 149 15.47 16.17 12.51
CA LYS A 149 16.80 16.80 12.53
C LYS A 149 17.90 15.83 12.07
N GLY A 150 18.61 16.19 11.00
CA GLY A 150 19.74 15.42 10.46
C GLY A 150 19.35 14.25 9.56
N LEU A 151 18.05 14.01 9.35
CA LEU A 151 17.56 13.01 8.40
C LEU A 151 17.83 13.45 6.96
N ASP A 152 17.73 14.75 6.67
CA ASP A 152 18.03 15.39 5.39
C ASP A 152 19.41 14.99 4.84
N LYS A 153 20.41 14.89 5.72
CA LYS A 153 21.78 14.49 5.37
C LYS A 153 21.92 13.01 5.00
N LYS A 154 20.92 12.18 5.32
CA LYS A 154 20.91 10.73 5.13
C LYS A 154 19.92 10.27 4.06
N LEU A 155 19.25 11.19 3.38
CA LEU A 155 18.27 10.85 2.35
C LEU A 155 18.82 11.20 0.96
N PRO A 156 18.53 10.40 -0.08
CA PRO A 156 18.79 10.86 -1.45
C PRO A 156 17.90 12.05 -1.72
N LYS A 157 18.25 12.94 -2.67
CA LYS A 157 17.31 14.00 -3.04
C LYS A 157 15.99 13.39 -3.43
N THR A 158 15.93 12.29 -4.18
CA THR A 158 14.67 11.64 -4.60
C THR A 158 13.70 11.17 -3.49
N ASP A 159 14.01 11.32 -2.20
CA ASP A 159 13.05 11.03 -1.12
C ASP A 159 11.82 11.95 -1.18
N THR A 160 10.63 11.38 -0.95
CA THR A 160 9.36 12.13 -1.06
C THR A 160 9.28 13.31 -0.10
N ARG A 161 10.00 13.30 1.04
CA ARG A 161 10.00 14.43 1.98
C ARG A 161 10.56 15.72 1.38
N PHE A 162 11.37 15.62 0.33
CA PHE A 162 11.90 16.77 -0.38
C PHE A 162 11.00 17.26 -1.53
N ARG A 163 9.87 16.58 -1.79
CA ARG A 163 8.95 16.93 -2.87
C ARG A 163 8.24 18.26 -2.54
N PRO A 164 8.49 19.34 -3.31
CA PRO A 164 8.16 20.70 -2.89
C PRO A 164 6.65 20.97 -2.84
N ASP A 165 5.89 20.50 -3.83
CA ASP A 165 4.43 20.65 -3.88
C ASP A 165 3.76 20.02 -2.67
N GLN A 166 4.16 18.80 -2.30
CA GLN A 166 3.62 18.11 -1.12
C GLN A 166 3.97 18.83 0.20
N SER A 167 5.22 19.31 0.34
CA SER A 167 5.67 20.06 1.52
C SER A 167 4.96 21.42 1.67
N LEU A 168 4.70 22.13 0.56
CA LEU A 168 3.95 23.38 0.57
C LEU A 168 2.48 23.14 0.95
N PHE A 169 1.88 22.08 0.41
CA PHE A 169 0.49 21.72 0.70
C PHE A 169 0.31 21.36 2.19
N GLU A 170 1.23 20.59 2.76
CA GLU A 170 1.23 20.25 4.19
C GLU A 170 1.33 21.48 5.10
N ARG A 171 2.01 22.54 4.64
CA ARG A 171 2.12 23.83 5.35
C ARG A 171 0.94 24.79 5.09
N GLY A 172 -0.09 24.33 4.38
CA GLY A 172 -1.27 25.13 4.04
C GLY A 172 -1.03 26.17 2.93
N GLN A 173 0.11 26.13 2.24
CA GLN A 173 0.45 27.05 1.15
C GLN A 173 -0.11 26.52 -0.18
N VAL A 174 -1.44 26.42 -0.29
CA VAL A 174 -2.15 25.72 -1.36
C VAL A 174 -1.82 26.28 -2.75
N GLU A 175 -1.85 27.60 -2.93
CA GLU A 175 -1.58 28.22 -4.24
C GLU A 175 -0.15 27.96 -4.74
N GLU A 176 0.84 28.02 -3.85
CA GLU A 176 2.23 27.73 -4.19
C GLU A 176 2.45 26.23 -4.44
N ALA A 177 1.74 25.37 -3.69
CA ALA A 177 1.76 23.93 -3.93
C ALA A 177 1.25 23.57 -5.33
N ASP A 178 0.16 24.20 -5.79
CA ASP A 178 -0.38 23.97 -7.13
C ASP A 178 0.60 24.42 -8.24
N LYS A 179 1.27 25.56 -8.06
CA LYS A 179 2.32 26.02 -8.99
C LYS A 179 3.50 25.05 -9.05
N GLU A 180 4.01 24.61 -7.90
CA GLU A 180 5.11 23.65 -7.83
C GLU A 180 4.72 22.29 -8.40
N LYS A 181 3.47 21.85 -8.19
CA LYS A 181 2.95 20.61 -8.77
C LYS A 181 3.01 20.65 -10.29
N LEU A 182 2.52 21.74 -10.90
CA LEU A 182 2.57 21.93 -12.35
C LEU A 182 4.02 21.94 -12.86
N ARG A 183 4.93 22.63 -12.15
CA ARG A 183 6.36 22.69 -12.50
C ARG A 183 7.02 21.31 -12.48
N VAL A 184 6.80 20.53 -11.42
CA VAL A 184 7.37 19.18 -11.25
C VAL A 184 6.80 18.22 -12.29
N GLU A 185 5.49 18.22 -12.53
CA GLU A 185 4.86 17.39 -13.55
C GLU A 185 5.34 17.74 -14.96
N GLN A 186 5.50 19.03 -15.27
CA GLN A 186 5.99 19.48 -16.57
C GLN A 186 7.45 19.04 -16.78
N ARG A 187 8.31 19.22 -15.78
CA ARG A 187 9.70 18.76 -15.81
C ARG A 187 9.79 17.24 -16.02
N GLN A 188 8.93 16.45 -15.39
CA GLN A 188 8.85 15.01 -15.61
C GLN A 188 8.46 14.67 -17.06
N ARG A 189 7.46 15.36 -17.62
CA ARG A 189 7.03 15.18 -19.02
C ARG A 189 8.15 15.51 -20.00
N ASP A 190 8.86 16.61 -19.78
CA ASP A 190 9.94 17.07 -20.66
C ASP A 190 11.17 16.15 -20.58
N THR A 191 11.52 15.69 -19.38
CA THR A 191 12.59 14.70 -19.19
C THR A 191 12.27 13.41 -19.94
N ARG A 192 11.02 12.91 -19.83
CA ARG A 192 10.59 11.72 -20.58
C ARG A 192 10.69 11.91 -22.09
N LYS A 193 10.16 13.02 -22.62
CA LYS A 193 10.26 13.34 -24.06
C LYS A 193 11.71 13.43 -24.54
N ALA A 194 12.59 14.04 -23.75
CA ALA A 194 14.00 14.19 -24.10
C ALA A 194 14.72 12.83 -24.13
N MET A 195 14.41 11.92 -23.20
CA MET A 195 14.95 10.56 -23.20
C MET A 195 14.42 9.73 -24.37
N GLU A 196 13.10 9.80 -24.65
CA GLU A 196 12.47 9.15 -25.80
C GLU A 196 13.10 9.62 -27.12
N ALA A 197 13.33 10.93 -27.28
CA ALA A 197 13.97 11.50 -28.48
C ALA A 197 15.43 11.03 -28.67
N LYS A 198 16.12 10.68 -27.58
CA LYS A 198 17.49 10.12 -27.63
C LYS A 198 17.51 8.60 -27.74
N GLY A 199 16.36 7.92 -27.64
CA GLY A 199 16.29 6.46 -27.52
C GLY A 199 16.90 5.92 -26.22
N GLU A 200 17.03 6.75 -25.19
CA GLU A 200 17.59 6.36 -23.89
C GLU A 200 16.48 5.72 -23.02
N PRO A 201 16.61 4.46 -22.58
CA PRO A 201 15.62 3.83 -21.73
C PRO A 201 15.67 4.38 -20.30
N TRP A 202 14.53 4.40 -19.61
CA TRP A 202 14.48 4.71 -18.18
C TRP A 202 15.00 3.54 -17.34
N GLU A 203 16.07 3.78 -16.57
CA GLU A 203 16.64 2.78 -15.67
C GLU A 203 16.19 2.99 -14.22
N VAL A 204 15.52 1.99 -13.65
CA VAL A 204 15.16 1.99 -12.22
C VAL A 204 16.39 1.66 -11.38
N ARG A 205 16.65 2.52 -10.37
CA ARG A 205 17.92 2.50 -9.63
C ARG A 205 18.04 1.37 -8.60
N TRP A 206 17.02 1.18 -7.76
CA TRP A 206 17.10 0.31 -6.58
C TRP A 206 16.38 -1.03 -6.74
N PHE A 207 15.67 -1.20 -7.84
CA PHE A 207 14.84 -2.36 -8.12
C PHE A 207 15.10 -2.86 -9.53
N GLU A 208 14.81 -4.13 -9.76
CA GLU A 208 14.82 -4.78 -11.08
C GLU A 208 13.57 -5.64 -11.24
N LYS A 209 13.09 -5.80 -12.48
CA LYS A 209 12.02 -6.75 -12.79
C LYS A 209 12.59 -8.17 -12.81
N LYS A 210 11.93 -9.10 -12.14
CA LYS A 210 12.20 -10.55 -12.20
C LYS A 210 10.92 -11.33 -12.39
N ALA A 211 11.03 -12.52 -12.98
CA ALA A 211 9.92 -13.46 -13.07
C ALA A 211 9.47 -13.86 -11.67
N ASP A 212 8.15 -13.96 -11.47
CA ASP A 212 7.55 -14.32 -10.20
C ASP A 212 6.37 -15.28 -10.45
N PRO A 213 6.49 -16.56 -10.05
CA PRO A 213 5.43 -17.55 -10.29
C PRO A 213 4.18 -17.32 -9.43
N HIS A 214 4.22 -16.40 -8.46
CA HIS A 214 3.12 -16.13 -7.54
C HIS A 214 2.49 -14.74 -7.74
N THR A 215 2.92 -14.01 -8.77
CA THR A 215 2.37 -12.69 -9.06
C THR A 215 1.01 -12.76 -9.76
N ASP A 216 0.10 -11.84 -9.42
CA ASP A 216 -1.11 -11.60 -10.22
C ASP A 216 -0.85 -10.72 -11.45
N ASP A 217 0.39 -10.23 -11.61
CA ASP A 217 0.74 -9.39 -12.74
C ASP A 217 0.65 -10.17 -14.07
N PRO A 218 -0.05 -9.67 -15.10
CA PRO A 218 -0.21 -10.38 -16.37
C PRO A 218 1.11 -10.69 -17.11
N GLU A 219 2.17 -9.93 -16.84
CA GLU A 219 3.50 -10.16 -17.41
C GLU A 219 4.28 -11.26 -16.66
N GLY A 220 3.75 -11.78 -15.54
CA GLY A 220 4.44 -12.77 -14.71
C GLY A 220 5.70 -12.22 -14.04
N GLN A 221 5.77 -10.90 -13.82
CA GLN A 221 6.94 -10.20 -13.30
C GLN A 221 6.63 -9.40 -12.03
N THR A 222 7.65 -9.21 -11.19
CA THR A 222 7.61 -8.36 -10.00
C THR A 222 8.88 -7.54 -9.86
N TRP A 223 8.81 -6.41 -9.15
CA TRP A 223 9.97 -5.60 -8.82
C TRP A 223 10.64 -6.09 -7.54
N ILE A 224 11.89 -6.56 -7.66
CA ILE A 224 12.71 -7.05 -6.56
C ILE A 224 13.79 -6.03 -6.23
N TYR A 225 14.00 -5.77 -4.93
CA TYR A 225 15.09 -4.92 -4.45
C TYR A 225 16.42 -5.58 -4.80
N LYS A 226 17.27 -4.89 -5.57
CA LYS A 226 18.56 -5.44 -6.03
C LYS A 226 19.75 -5.05 -5.16
N GLY A 227 19.51 -4.40 -4.02
CA GLY A 227 20.56 -3.87 -3.17
C GLY A 227 20.99 -2.44 -3.54
N GLY A 228 21.93 -1.91 -2.76
CA GLY A 228 22.61 -0.65 -3.03
C GLY A 228 22.01 0.58 -2.35
N TYR A 229 20.70 0.61 -2.03
CA TYR A 229 20.09 1.78 -1.41
C TYR A 229 20.65 2.00 0.00
N TRP A 230 20.59 0.97 0.84
CA TRP A 230 20.99 1.06 2.25
C TRP A 230 22.50 1.22 2.39
N GLU A 231 23.28 0.54 1.55
CA GLU A 231 24.73 0.63 1.50
C GLU A 231 25.19 2.03 1.04
N THR A 232 24.49 2.63 0.06
CA THR A 232 24.73 4.03 -0.35
C THR A 232 24.35 4.99 0.77
N ARG A 233 23.23 4.72 1.44
CA ARG A 233 22.73 5.54 2.55
C ARG A 233 23.71 5.57 3.72
N GLU A 234 24.31 4.44 4.08
CA GLU A 234 25.30 4.33 5.14
C GLU A 234 26.56 5.15 4.84
N LYS A 235 26.98 5.20 3.57
CA LYS A 235 28.12 6.01 3.12
C LYS A 235 27.79 7.50 2.98
N GLY A 236 26.52 7.85 2.74
CA GLY A 236 26.09 9.23 2.47
C GLY A 236 26.45 9.73 1.07
N GLU A 237 26.83 8.84 0.15
CA GLU A 237 27.35 9.19 -1.18
C GLU A 237 26.27 9.03 -2.27
N TRP A 238 25.40 10.02 -2.41
CA TRP A 238 24.33 9.97 -3.41
C TRP A 238 24.81 10.38 -4.80
N ASN A 239 25.09 9.41 -5.68
CA ASN A 239 25.36 9.69 -7.09
C ASN A 239 24.03 9.97 -7.85
N GLU A 240 23.60 11.22 -7.92
CA GLU A 240 22.34 11.61 -8.56
C GLU A 240 22.52 11.84 -10.06
N LYS A 241 21.91 10.98 -10.88
CA LYS A 241 21.94 11.11 -12.34
C LYS A 241 20.92 12.12 -12.87
N ILE A 242 19.83 12.39 -12.13
CA ILE A 242 18.71 13.23 -12.57
C ILE A 242 18.18 14.03 -11.36
N SER A 243 17.96 15.33 -11.54
CA SER A 243 17.21 16.17 -10.58
C SER A 243 15.72 16.09 -10.91
N LEU A 244 14.92 15.56 -9.98
CA LEU A 244 13.49 15.32 -10.16
C LEU A 244 12.61 16.57 -9.94
N TRP A 245 13.12 17.55 -9.19
CA TRP A 245 12.53 18.87 -9.02
C TRP A 245 13.54 19.94 -9.37
#